data_AF-X6GNQ3-F1
#
_entry.id   AF-X6GNQ3-F1
#
_cell.length_a   1.000
_cell.length_b   1.000
_cell.length_c   1.000
_cell.angle_alpha   90.00
_cell.angle_beta   90.00
_cell.angle_gamma   90.00
#
_symmetry.space_group_name_H-M   'P 1'
#
loop_
_entity.id
_entity.type
_entity.pdbx_description
1 polymer ?
#
loop_
_entity_poly.entity_id
_entity_poly.type
_entity_poly.pdbx_seq_one_letter_code
_entity_poly.pdbx_strand_id
1 'polypeptide(L)'
;MATLSTDAPISPLRQRMQHDMLMRGLGSHTQQDYVRHVRRFAVFLGRSPDTATAEDIRRFQLHQHESGVGPATINGAVSALRFLFIVTLKRRDLARALVIMRY
;
A
#
# COMPACT_ATOMS: atom_id res chain seq x y z
N MET A 1 31.29 -3.63 -1.58
CA MET A 1 29.95 -3.53 -2.20
C MET A 1 29.18 -2.45 -1.47
N ALA A 2 28.98 -1.29 -2.09
CA ALA A 2 28.23 -0.19 -1.47
C ALA A 2 26.73 -0.51 -1.53
N THR A 3 26.13 -0.80 -0.37
CA THR A 3 24.68 -0.78 -0.21
C THR A 3 24.22 0.66 -0.40
N LEU A 4 23.56 0.94 -1.52
CA LEU A 4 22.86 2.20 -1.76
C LEU A 4 21.68 2.30 -0.79
N SER A 5 21.95 2.71 0.46
CA SER A 5 20.91 3.21 1.34
C SER A 5 20.33 4.45 0.68
N THR A 6 19.17 4.28 0.03
CA THR A 6 18.41 5.39 -0.54
C THR A 6 17.88 6.21 0.63
N ASP A 7 18.67 7.21 1.05
CA ASP A 7 18.31 8.20 2.06
C ASP A 7 17.34 9.23 1.45
N ALA A 8 16.27 8.74 0.81
CA ALA A 8 15.16 9.60 0.45
C ALA A 8 14.41 9.91 1.75
N PRO A 9 14.15 11.20 2.06
CA PRO A 9 13.46 11.58 3.27
C PRO A 9 12.14 10.81 3.36
N ILE A 10 11.92 10.17 4.52
CA ILE A 10 10.70 9.42 4.79
C ILE A 10 9.53 10.40 4.73
N SER A 11 8.61 10.20 3.78
CA SER A 11 7.40 11.03 3.71
C SER A 11 6.62 10.98 5.03
N PRO A 12 5.97 12.07 5.47
CA PRO A 12 5.16 12.07 6.69
C PRO A 12 4.09 10.96 6.72
N LEU A 13 3.51 10.63 5.56
CA LEU A 13 2.54 9.54 5.43
C LEU A 13 3.16 8.17 5.74
N ARG A 14 4.34 7.88 5.17
CA ARG A 14 5.09 6.64 5.44
C ARG A 14 5.44 6.51 6.92
N GLN A 15 5.95 7.58 7.54
CA GLN A 15 6.29 7.58 8.97
C GLN A 15 5.06 7.29 9.83
N ARG A 16 3.93 7.96 9.56
CA ARG A 16 2.66 7.72 10.26
C ARG A 16 2.22 6.27 10.13
N MET A 17 2.23 5.72 8.92
CA MET A 17 1.87 4.32 8.69
C MET A 17 2.78 3.37 9.46
N GLN A 18 4.09 3.62 9.52
CA GLN A 18 5.03 2.81 10.30
C GLN A 18 4.73 2.85 11.79
N HIS A 19 4.45 4.03 12.36
CA HIS A 19 4.03 4.15 13.76
C HIS A 19 2.71 3.40 14.01
N ASP A 20 1.72 3.53 13.12
CA ASP A 20 0.44 2.82 13.25
C ASP A 20 0.63 1.30 13.25
N MET A 21 1.53 0.78 12.42
CA MET A 21 1.85 -0.65 12.37
C MET A 21 2.58 -1.12 13.64
N LEU A 22 3.52 -0.31 14.15
CA LEU A 22 4.24 -0.58 15.40
C LEU A 22 3.28 -0.63 16.59
N MET A 23 2.40 0.37 16.75
CA MET A 23 1.40 0.43 17.82
C MET A 23 0.44 -0.78 17.81
N ARG A 24 0.25 -1.41 16.65
CA ARG A 24 -0.60 -2.60 16.47
C ARG A 24 0.17 -3.91 16.54
N GLY A 25 1.47 -3.89 16.82
CA GLY A 25 2.30 -5.08 16.99
C GLY A 25 2.57 -5.84 15.69
N LEU A 26 2.53 -5.20 14.52
CA LEU A 26 2.88 -5.87 13.26
C LEU A 26 4.39 -6.18 13.24
N GLY A 27 4.74 -7.42 12.88
CA GLY A 27 6.13 -7.83 12.72
C GLY A 27 6.88 -7.05 11.65
N SER A 28 8.21 -6.94 11.80
CA SER A 28 9.07 -6.15 10.91
C SER A 28 8.94 -6.51 9.43
N HIS A 29 8.83 -7.80 9.12
CA HIS A 29 8.61 -8.29 7.75
C HIS A 29 7.29 -7.75 7.16
N THR A 30 6.19 -7.86 7.91
CA THR A 30 4.88 -7.34 7.51
C THR A 30 4.92 -5.82 7.31
N GLN A 31 5.61 -5.09 8.19
CA GLN A 31 5.77 -3.63 8.03
C GLN A 31 6.48 -3.27 6.72
N GLN A 32 7.57 -3.98 6.41
CA GLN A 32 8.33 -3.76 5.18
C GLN A 32 7.49 -4.10 3.93
N ASP A 33 6.77 -5.21 3.96
CA ASP A 33 5.87 -5.62 2.89
C ASP A 33 4.77 -4.59 2.65
N TYR A 34 4.14 -4.09 3.72
CA TYR A 34 3.10 -3.07 3.61
C TYR A 34 3.61 -1.77 3.01
N VAL A 35 4.78 -1.29 3.47
CA VAL A 35 5.44 -0.12 2.87
C VAL A 35 5.74 -0.36 1.40
N ARG A 36 6.22 -1.55 1.01
CA ARG A 36 6.51 -1.90 -0.38
C ARG A 36 5.25 -1.82 -1.26
N HIS A 37 4.13 -2.38 -0.80
CA HIS A 37 2.87 -2.31 -1.53
C HIS A 37 2.33 -0.89 -1.66
N VAL A 38 2.36 -0.09 -0.59
CA VAL A 38 1.94 1.32 -0.62
C VAL A 38 2.84 2.15 -1.52
N ARG A 39 4.15 1.90 -1.53
CA ARG A 39 5.09 2.56 -2.45
C ARG A 39 4.74 2.25 -3.91
N ARG A 40 4.47 0.99 -4.26
CA ARG A 40 4.05 0.61 -5.62
C ARG A 40 2.77 1.33 -6.04
N PHE A 41 1.80 1.44 -5.14
CA PHE A 41 0.59 2.20 -5.39
C PHE A 41 0.87 3.70 -5.60
N ALA A 42 1.70 4.32 -4.77
CA ALA A 42 2.10 5.72 -4.95
C ALA A 42 2.81 5.97 -6.29
N VAL A 43 3.70 5.04 -6.71
CA VAL A 43 4.36 5.09 -8.02
C VAL A 43 3.34 5.00 -9.15
N PHE A 44 2.36 4.09 -9.06
CA PHE A 44 1.28 3.99 -10.05
C PHE A 44 0.45 5.28 -10.15
N LEU A 45 0.17 5.94 -9.02
CA LEU A 45 -0.58 7.19 -9.02
C LEU A 45 0.24 8.39 -9.52
N GLY A 46 1.56 8.34 -9.41
CA GLY A 46 2.44 9.50 -9.61
C GLY A 46 2.25 10.60 -8.55
N ARG A 47 1.53 10.33 -7.47
CA ARG A 47 1.20 11.26 -6.38
C ARG A 47 1.00 10.53 -5.06
N SER A 48 0.85 11.30 -3.99
CA SER A 48 0.64 10.75 -2.65
C SER A 48 -0.68 9.95 -2.54
N PRO A 49 -0.67 8.74 -1.94
CA PRO A 49 -1.86 7.89 -1.78
C PRO A 49 -3.04 8.50 -0.99
N ASP A 50 -2.81 9.56 -0.21
CA ASP A 50 -3.88 10.29 0.49
C ASP A 50 -4.86 10.99 -0.47
N THR A 51 -4.39 11.36 -1.66
CA THR A 51 -5.18 11.95 -2.74
C THR A 51 -5.92 10.93 -3.61
N ALA A 52 -5.84 9.63 -3.30
CA ALA A 52 -6.45 8.58 -4.09
C ALA A 52 -7.99 8.69 -4.12
N THR A 53 -8.58 8.20 -5.19
CA THR A 53 -10.03 8.03 -5.39
C THR A 53 -10.39 6.55 -5.48
N ALA A 54 -11.69 6.24 -5.44
CA ALA A 54 -12.15 4.86 -5.65
C ALA A 54 -11.80 4.35 -7.07
N GLU A 55 -11.83 5.23 -8.07
CA GLU A 55 -11.46 4.89 -9.44
C GLU A 55 -9.96 4.60 -9.56
N ASP A 56 -9.12 5.33 -8.84
CA ASP A 56 -7.67 5.02 -8.77
C ASP A 56 -7.41 3.60 -8.26
N ILE A 57 -8.18 3.14 -7.27
CA ILE A 57 -8.09 1.78 -6.72
C ILE A 57 -8.48 0.75 -7.78
N ARG A 58 -9.62 0.97 -8.45
CA ARG A 58 -10.09 0.09 -9.54
C ARG A 58 -9.02 -0.05 -10.62
N ARG A 59 -8.49 1.08 -11.11
CA ARG A 59 -7.45 1.11 -12.15
C ARG A 59 -6.17 0.41 -11.69
N PHE A 60 -5.76 0.59 -10.44
CA PHE A 60 -4.59 -0.08 -9.91
C PHE A 60 -4.75 -1.61 -9.85
N GLN A 61 -5.91 -2.11 -9.40
CA GLN A 61 -6.15 -3.55 -9.36
C GLN A 61 -6.26 -4.16 -10.75
N LEU A 62 -6.90 -3.46 -11.70
CA LEU A 62 -6.94 -3.87 -13.10
C LEU A 62 -5.53 -3.92 -13.70
N HIS A 63 -4.72 -2.88 -13.50
CA HIS A 63 -3.33 -2.85 -13.96
C HIS A 63 -2.51 -4.03 -13.41
N GLN A 64 -2.67 -4.37 -12.12
CA GLN A 64 -1.98 -5.54 -11.55
C GLN A 64 -2.44 -6.85 -12.21
N HIS A 65 -3.73 -7.01 -12.47
CA HIS A 65 -4.27 -8.19 -13.15
C HIS A 65 -3.76 -8.30 -14.59
N GLU A 66 -3.84 -7.22 -15.37
CA GLU A 66 -3.36 -7.17 -16.77
C GLU A 66 -1.85 -7.37 -16.87
N SER A 67 -1.09 -6.95 -15.86
CA SER A 67 0.36 -7.17 -15.77
C SER A 67 0.74 -8.59 -15.29
N GLY A 68 -0.23 -9.50 -15.12
CA GLY A 68 0.01 -10.88 -14.72
C GLY A 68 0.50 -11.04 -13.27
N VAL A 69 0.22 -10.07 -12.39
CA VAL A 69 0.60 -10.17 -10.98
C VAL A 69 -0.20 -11.29 -10.31
N GLY A 70 0.50 -12.24 -9.69
CA GLY A 70 -0.14 -13.39 -9.04
C GLY A 70 -1.13 -12.99 -7.92
N PRO A 71 -2.20 -13.77 -7.68
CA PRO A 71 -3.25 -13.42 -6.72
C PRO A 71 -2.74 -13.19 -5.29
N ALA A 72 -1.74 -13.94 -4.84
CA ALA A 72 -1.13 -13.75 -3.52
C ALA A 72 -0.51 -12.35 -3.36
N THR A 73 0.15 -11.83 -4.40
CA THR A 73 0.74 -10.50 -4.39
C THR A 73 -0.34 -9.40 -4.43
N ILE A 74 -1.40 -9.60 -5.21
CA ILE A 74 -2.55 -8.68 -5.23
C ILE A 74 -3.22 -8.64 -3.86
N ASN A 75 -3.42 -9.79 -3.22
CA ASN A 75 -4.05 -9.87 -1.90
C ASN A 75 -3.16 -9.25 -0.80
N GLY A 76 -1.83 -9.36 -0.92
CA GLY A 76 -0.88 -8.60 -0.09
C GLY A 76 -1.04 -7.09 -0.27
N ALA A 77 -1.16 -6.62 -1.52
CA ALA A 77 -1.40 -5.21 -1.82
C ALA A 77 -2.75 -4.73 -1.23
N VAL A 78 -3.81 -5.52 -1.37
CA VAL A 78 -5.14 -5.23 -0.80
C VAL A 78 -5.07 -5.08 0.72
N SER A 79 -4.38 -5.99 1.42
CA SER A 79 -4.23 -5.92 2.87
C SER A 79 -3.47 -4.66 3.31
N ALA A 80 -2.36 -4.34 2.65
CA ALA A 80 -1.57 -3.14 2.92
C ALA A 80 -2.36 -1.85 2.66
N LEU A 81 -3.09 -1.77 1.54
CA LEU A 81 -3.90 -0.61 1.19
C LEU A 81 -5.12 -0.45 2.11
N ARG A 82 -5.75 -1.55 2.54
CA ARG A 82 -6.81 -1.49 3.57
C ARG A 82 -6.26 -0.95 4.88
N PHE A 83 -5.07 -1.38 5.30
CA PHE A 83 -4.44 -0.82 6.50
C PHE A 83 -4.21 0.68 6.36
N LEU A 84 -3.58 1.11 5.26
CA LEU A 84 -3.35 2.52 4.97
C LEU A 84 -4.66 3.34 5.04
N PHE A 85 -5.70 2.91 4.33
CA PHE A 85 -6.95 3.68 4.25
C PHE A 85 -7.75 3.66 5.54
N ILE A 86 -7.85 2.52 6.23
CA ILE A 86 -8.65 2.40 7.45
C ILE A 86 -7.93 2.99 8.67
N VAL A 87 -6.66 2.65 8.83
CA VAL A 87 -5.89 2.96 10.04
C VAL A 87 -5.21 4.31 9.92
N THR A 88 -4.46 4.54 8.86
CA THR A 88 -3.59 5.73 8.74
C THR A 88 -4.34 6.96 8.21
N LEU A 89 -5.16 6.79 7.16
CA LEU A 89 -5.85 7.88 6.48
C LEU A 89 -7.30 8.10 6.93
N LYS A 90 -7.88 7.14 7.67
CA LYS A 90 -9.29 7.16 8.11
C LYS A 90 -10.33 7.27 6.97
N ARG A 91 -9.97 6.82 5.76
CA ARG A 91 -10.81 6.79 4.55
C ARG A 91 -11.41 5.40 4.31
N ARG A 92 -12.40 5.03 5.13
CA ARG A 92 -13.06 3.71 5.06
C ARG A 92 -13.81 3.48 3.73
N ASP A 93 -14.23 4.54 3.07
CA ASP A 93 -14.82 4.54 1.73
C ASP A 93 -13.89 3.88 0.70
N LEU A 94 -12.61 4.26 0.69
CA LEU A 94 -11.62 3.72 -0.22
C LEU A 94 -11.30 2.25 0.07
N ALA A 95 -11.25 1.88 1.35
CA ALA A 95 -10.99 0.49 1.72
C ALA A 95 -12.07 -0.49 1.24
N ARG A 96 -13.32 -0.03 1.08
CA ARG A 96 -14.43 -0.81 0.52
C ARG A 96 -14.31 -1.02 -0.99
N ALA A 97 -13.61 -0.14 -1.70
CA ALA A 97 -13.37 -0.29 -3.14
C ALA A 97 -12.33 -1.37 -3.47
N LEU A 98 -11.55 -1.82 -2.49
CA LEU A 98 -10.54 -2.88 -2.69
C LEU A 98 -11.18 -4.26 -2.74
N VAL A 99 -10.91 -4.99 -3.82
CA VAL A 99 -11.42 -6.34 -4.07
C VAL A 99 -10.31 -7.38 -3.83
N ILE A 100 -10.60 -8.45 -3.08
CA ILE A 100 -9.68 -9.60 -2.96
C ILE A 100 -9.80 -10.46 -4.21
N MET A 101 -8.67 -10.88 -4.78
CA MET A 101 -8.66 -11.89 -5.85
C MET A 101 -8.94 -13.26 -5.24
N ARG A 102 -10.01 -13.90 -5.73
CA ARG A 102 -10.33 -15.30 -5.42
C ARG A 102 -9.79 -16.18 -6.55
N TYR A 103 -9.29 -17.36 -6.17
CA TYR A 103 -8.89 -18.42 -7.09
C TYR A 103 -10.13 -19.15 -7.61
#